data_AF-A0A8B8J1I6-F1
#
_entry.id   AF-A0A8B8J1I6-F1
#
_cell.length_a   1.000
_cell.length_b   1.000
_cell.length_c   1.000
_cell.angle_alpha   90.00
_cell.angle_beta   90.00
_cell.angle_gamma   90.00
#
_symmetry.space_group_name_H-M   'P 1'
#
loop_
_entity.id
_entity.type
_entity.pdbx_description
1 polymer ?
#
loop_
_entity_poly.entity_id
_entity_poly.type
_entity_poly.pdbx_seq_one_letter_code
_entity_poly.pdbx_strand_id
1 'polypeptide(L)'
;MGSSSNSSSDQKPVEDEGGADFRLPVYSSGSEVLAKLQEKWKSVEKQPYPAMYSSIFGGITLDPATMVIPIDDHMVHRGHGVFDTAMLMDGYLYELDTHLDRFLRSASEAKITSPFPRETLRSILIQMTAASKCQKGSIRYWLTAGPGDFLLSSEGCPGPAFYAVVIDDDYSQCKEGVKVITSTVPMKPPLFATMKNVNYLPNVLSKMEAEDKGAFASIWVDERGYIAEGPNVNVAFISKCKELLLPSFDKILSGCTAKRLLALAPKLVEKGLLKSVNTGEITINEAKDSAEMMYVGSGLPILPITEWDDHPIGDGQVGELTLALSDLLWEDMIAGPERVRVPYEQVCAA
;
A
#
# COMPACT_ATOMS: atom_id res chain seq x y z
N MET A 1 -5.91 13.24 -20.70
CA MET A 1 -7.18 12.96 -21.43
C MET A 1 -7.57 11.51 -21.20
N GLY A 2 -8.58 11.33 -20.37
CA GLY A 2 -9.23 10.08 -20.02
C GLY A 2 -10.42 10.49 -19.16
N SER A 3 -11.55 10.75 -19.81
CA SER A 3 -12.79 11.13 -19.14
C SER A 3 -13.30 9.93 -18.38
N SER A 4 -12.94 9.83 -17.10
CA SER A 4 -13.52 8.86 -16.19
C SER A 4 -14.94 9.32 -15.87
N SER A 5 -15.90 8.67 -16.53
CA SER A 5 -17.31 8.73 -16.21
C SER A 5 -17.51 8.41 -14.73
N ASN A 6 -18.00 9.38 -13.96
CA ASN A 6 -18.61 9.15 -12.66
C ASN A 6 -19.76 8.15 -12.85
N SER A 7 -19.52 6.88 -12.53
CA SER A 7 -20.60 5.96 -12.19
C SER A 7 -20.86 6.14 -10.71
N SER A 8 -21.79 7.03 -10.36
CA SER A 8 -22.42 6.96 -9.05
C SER A 8 -23.09 5.60 -8.98
N SER A 9 -22.54 4.69 -8.19
CA SER A 9 -23.26 3.50 -7.79
C SER A 9 -24.34 3.95 -6.82
N ASP A 10 -25.46 4.41 -7.37
CA ASP A 10 -26.74 4.49 -6.66
C ASP A 10 -27.15 3.06 -6.32
N GLN A 11 -26.55 2.50 -5.28
CA GLN A 11 -27.16 1.38 -4.57
C GLN A 11 -28.40 1.95 -3.90
N LYS A 12 -29.53 1.88 -4.61
CA LYS A 12 -30.86 2.02 -3.99
C LYS A 12 -30.87 1.14 -2.74
N PRO A 13 -31.31 1.65 -1.58
CA PRO A 13 -31.62 0.79 -0.44
C PRO A 13 -32.57 -0.30 -0.94
N VAL A 14 -32.32 -1.54 -0.56
CA VAL A 14 -33.25 -2.63 -0.83
C VAL A 14 -34.60 -2.21 -0.23
N GLU A 15 -35.57 -1.92 -1.09
CA GLU A 15 -36.93 -1.62 -0.67
C GLU A 15 -37.44 -2.84 0.11
N ASP A 16 -37.78 -2.61 1.37
CA ASP A 16 -38.32 -3.60 2.30
C ASP A 16 -39.73 -3.97 1.82
N GLU A 17 -39.83 -4.98 0.95
CA GLU A 17 -41.08 -5.70 0.76
C GLU A 17 -41.34 -6.51 2.03
N GLY A 18 -42.30 -6.01 2.81
CA GLY A 18 -42.61 -6.43 4.17
C GLY A 18 -42.69 -7.94 4.42
N GLY A 19 -42.37 -8.29 5.66
CA GLY A 19 -42.25 -9.65 6.15
C GLY A 19 -43.48 -10.53 5.95
N ALA A 20 -43.22 -11.73 5.40
CA ALA A 20 -43.55 -13.00 6.04
C ALA A 20 -42.69 -14.11 5.40
N ASP A 21 -41.91 -14.81 6.22
CA ASP A 21 -41.07 -15.98 5.90
C ASP A 21 -39.71 -15.72 5.20
N PHE A 22 -38.97 -14.69 5.63
CA PHE A 22 -37.53 -14.61 5.33
C PHE A 22 -36.78 -15.75 6.02
N ARG A 23 -36.41 -16.78 5.26
CA ARG A 23 -35.60 -17.90 5.73
C ARG A 23 -34.17 -17.79 5.24
N LEU A 24 -33.24 -17.80 6.18
CA LEU A 24 -31.81 -17.86 5.85
C LEU A 24 -31.42 -19.27 5.37
N PRO A 25 -30.68 -19.39 4.26
CA PRO A 25 -30.14 -20.68 3.85
C PRO A 25 -29.11 -21.17 4.88
N VAL A 26 -29.23 -22.43 5.29
CA VAL A 26 -28.23 -23.11 6.11
C VAL A 26 -27.49 -24.09 5.21
N TYR A 27 -26.21 -23.82 4.98
CA TYR A 27 -25.36 -24.69 4.20
C TYR A 27 -24.73 -25.75 5.10
N SER A 28 -24.85 -27.01 4.71
CA SER A 28 -24.30 -28.14 5.48
C SER A 28 -22.96 -28.64 4.93
N SER A 29 -22.58 -28.16 3.73
CA SER A 29 -21.34 -28.52 3.06
C SER A 29 -20.57 -27.29 2.58
N GLY A 30 -19.24 -27.33 2.73
CA GLY A 30 -18.34 -26.32 2.15
C GLY A 30 -18.42 -26.25 0.62
N SER A 31 -18.78 -27.33 -0.07
CA SER A 31 -18.95 -27.32 -1.53
C SER A 31 -20.13 -26.46 -1.98
N GLU A 32 -21.22 -26.42 -1.21
CA GLU A 32 -22.38 -25.57 -1.47
C GLU A 32 -21.99 -24.09 -1.34
N VAL A 33 -21.23 -23.76 -0.29
CA VAL A 33 -20.73 -22.40 -0.06
C VAL A 33 -19.75 -21.99 -1.17
N LEU A 34 -18.82 -22.87 -1.56
CA LEU A 34 -17.87 -22.59 -2.63
C LEU A 34 -18.57 -22.31 -3.96
N ALA A 35 -19.60 -23.10 -4.31
CA ALA A 35 -20.38 -22.86 -5.52
C ALA A 35 -21.04 -21.47 -5.52
N LYS A 36 -21.54 -21.02 -4.37
CA LYS A 36 -22.10 -19.66 -4.20
C LYS A 36 -21.05 -18.56 -4.31
N LEU A 37 -19.86 -18.77 -3.74
CA LEU A 37 -18.75 -17.83 -3.88
C LEU A 37 -18.31 -17.71 -5.35
N GLN A 38 -18.19 -18.84 -6.06
CA GLN A 38 -17.85 -18.85 -7.48
C GLN A 38 -18.91 -18.18 -8.35
N GLU A 39 -20.20 -18.37 -8.04
CA GLU A 39 -21.31 -17.68 -8.72
C GLU A 39 -21.18 -16.16 -8.59
N LYS A 40 -20.88 -15.65 -7.38
CA LYS A 40 -20.64 -14.22 -7.14
C LYS A 40 -19.45 -13.68 -7.95
N TRP A 41 -18.37 -14.45 -8.05
CA TRP A 41 -17.18 -14.01 -8.78
C TRP A 41 -17.33 -14.06 -10.30
N LYS A 42 -18.25 -14.87 -10.83
CA LYS A 42 -18.60 -14.87 -12.27
C LYS A 42 -19.26 -13.57 -12.74
N SER A 43 -19.90 -12.81 -11.85
CA SER A 43 -20.51 -11.52 -12.19
C SER A 43 -19.53 -10.34 -12.16
N VAL A 44 -18.26 -10.56 -11.80
CA VAL A 44 -17.23 -9.52 -11.75
C VAL A 44 -16.52 -9.46 -13.10
N GLU A 45 -16.61 -8.34 -13.82
CA GLU A 45 -16.12 -8.20 -15.20
C GLU A 45 -14.61 -8.44 -15.37
N LYS A 46 -13.80 -7.95 -14.43
CA LYS A 46 -12.35 -8.15 -14.41
C LYS A 46 -11.93 -8.54 -13.00
N GLN A 47 -11.37 -9.74 -12.85
CA GLN A 47 -10.80 -10.18 -11.58
C GLN A 47 -9.34 -9.75 -11.51
N PRO A 48 -8.97 -8.80 -10.63
CA PRO A 48 -7.60 -8.29 -10.56
C PRO A 48 -6.65 -9.20 -9.76
N TYR A 49 -7.11 -10.35 -9.27
CA TYR A 49 -6.36 -11.20 -8.32
C TYR A 49 -6.03 -12.57 -8.92
N PRO A 50 -5.03 -12.67 -9.82
CA PRO A 50 -4.74 -13.90 -10.56
C PRO A 50 -4.15 -15.04 -9.72
N ALA A 51 -3.58 -14.77 -8.55
CA ALA A 51 -3.14 -15.81 -7.61
C ALA A 51 -3.08 -15.31 -6.18
N MET A 52 -3.31 -16.21 -5.23
CA MET A 52 -3.23 -15.94 -3.79
C MET A 52 -2.61 -17.11 -3.05
N TYR A 53 -2.01 -16.85 -1.90
CA TYR A 53 -1.51 -17.86 -0.97
C TYR A 53 -2.19 -17.72 0.39
N SER A 54 -2.47 -18.84 1.04
CA SER A 54 -2.85 -18.87 2.46
C SER A 54 -2.13 -20.00 3.20
N SER A 55 -1.55 -19.67 4.35
CA SER A 55 -0.99 -20.68 5.26
C SER A 55 -2.05 -21.52 5.95
N ILE A 56 -3.33 -21.09 5.96
CA ILE A 56 -4.43 -21.82 6.60
C ILE A 56 -4.67 -23.16 5.91
N PHE A 57 -4.72 -23.15 4.57
CA PHE A 57 -4.79 -24.38 3.77
C PHE A 57 -3.44 -24.79 3.17
N GLY A 58 -2.41 -23.96 3.29
CA GLY A 58 -1.03 -24.30 2.98
C GLY A 58 -0.67 -24.28 1.49
N GLY A 59 -1.33 -23.47 0.66
CA GLY A 59 -1.13 -23.52 -0.80
C GLY A 59 -1.44 -22.22 -1.55
N ILE A 60 -1.23 -22.27 -2.87
CA ILE A 60 -1.60 -21.22 -3.81
C ILE A 60 -2.95 -21.59 -4.45
N THR A 61 -3.84 -20.62 -4.59
CA THR A 61 -5.09 -20.74 -5.31
C THR A 61 -5.17 -19.71 -6.43
N LEU A 62 -5.76 -20.12 -7.56
CA LEU A 62 -6.04 -19.28 -8.72
C LEU A 62 -7.54 -18.94 -8.84
N ASP A 63 -8.35 -19.37 -7.88
CA ASP A 63 -9.80 -19.09 -7.84
C ASP A 63 -10.09 -18.00 -6.80
N PRO A 64 -10.44 -16.78 -7.22
CA PRO A 64 -10.80 -15.68 -6.31
C PRO A 64 -11.96 -15.99 -5.36
N ALA A 65 -12.80 -16.98 -5.66
CA ALA A 65 -13.83 -17.44 -4.73
C ALA A 65 -13.25 -17.99 -3.42
N THR A 66 -11.99 -18.45 -3.44
CA THR A 66 -11.28 -18.98 -2.28
C THR A 66 -10.46 -17.92 -1.53
N MET A 67 -10.58 -16.65 -1.91
CA MET A 67 -10.04 -15.50 -1.17
C MET A 67 -10.83 -15.23 0.11
N VAL A 68 -10.80 -16.18 1.05
CA VAL A 68 -11.54 -16.09 2.30
C VAL A 68 -10.56 -16.08 3.48
N ILE A 69 -10.80 -15.14 4.40
CA ILE A 69 -10.09 -15.07 5.68
C ILE A 69 -11.08 -15.49 6.77
N PRO A 70 -10.68 -16.36 7.70
CA PRO A 70 -11.53 -16.71 8.83
C PRO A 70 -11.95 -15.46 9.62
N ILE A 71 -13.23 -15.34 9.96
CA ILE A 71 -13.76 -14.17 10.67
C ILE A 71 -13.19 -14.04 12.09
N ASP A 72 -12.73 -15.15 12.65
CA ASP A 72 -12.04 -15.30 13.93
C ASP A 72 -10.52 -15.09 13.82
N ASP A 73 -9.99 -14.74 12.65
CA ASP A 73 -8.62 -14.23 12.54
C ASP A 73 -8.54 -12.84 13.20
N HIS A 74 -7.64 -12.70 14.17
CA HIS A 74 -7.49 -11.47 14.96
C HIS A 74 -7.17 -10.23 14.11
N MET A 75 -6.63 -10.39 12.90
CA MET A 75 -6.49 -9.27 11.96
C MET A 75 -7.85 -8.64 11.63
N VAL A 76 -8.91 -9.45 11.49
CA VAL A 76 -10.23 -9.02 11.02
C VAL A 76 -11.00 -8.26 12.09
N HIS A 77 -10.99 -8.76 13.34
CA HIS A 77 -11.83 -8.22 14.42
C HIS A 77 -11.05 -7.50 15.52
N ARG A 78 -9.71 -7.47 15.47
CA ARG A 78 -8.84 -6.71 16.39
C ARG A 78 -7.81 -5.81 15.69
N GLY A 79 -7.58 -5.98 14.40
CA GLY A 79 -6.50 -5.29 13.70
C GLY A 79 -5.10 -5.79 14.08
N HIS A 80 -4.98 -7.01 14.66
CA HIS A 80 -3.70 -7.61 15.05
C HIS A 80 -3.03 -8.29 13.85
N GLY A 81 -2.57 -7.44 12.92
CA GLY A 81 -1.88 -7.89 11.71
C GLY A 81 -1.01 -6.81 11.10
N VAL A 82 -0.02 -7.26 10.33
CA VAL A 82 0.90 -6.41 9.56
C VAL A 82 0.85 -6.78 8.09
N PHE A 83 1.26 -5.85 7.23
CA PHE A 83 1.29 -6.09 5.80
C PHE A 83 2.41 -5.33 5.11
N ASP A 84 2.81 -5.80 3.94
CA ASP A 84 3.68 -5.04 3.04
C ASP A 84 3.28 -5.26 1.58
N THR A 85 3.91 -4.52 0.68
CA THR A 85 3.61 -4.54 -0.76
C THR A 85 4.89 -4.33 -1.54
N ALA A 86 5.18 -5.19 -2.50
CA ALA A 86 6.30 -5.03 -3.44
C ALA A 86 5.75 -4.91 -4.86
N MET A 87 6.36 -4.03 -5.66
CA MET A 87 5.94 -3.80 -7.04
C MET A 87 6.48 -4.88 -7.97
N LEU A 88 5.67 -5.26 -8.95
CA LEU A 88 6.00 -6.21 -10.00
C LEU A 88 6.09 -5.46 -11.32
N MET A 89 7.26 -5.44 -11.94
CA MET A 89 7.51 -4.74 -13.20
C MET A 89 8.28 -5.62 -14.16
N ASP A 90 7.70 -5.86 -15.34
CA ASP A 90 8.26 -6.69 -16.41
C ASP A 90 8.77 -8.06 -15.92
N GLY A 91 8.04 -8.64 -14.96
CA GLY A 91 8.38 -9.93 -14.37
C GLY A 91 9.43 -9.91 -13.24
N TYR A 92 9.74 -8.73 -12.71
CA TYR A 92 10.67 -8.55 -11.60
C TYR A 92 9.98 -7.91 -10.39
N LEU A 93 10.22 -8.49 -9.21
CA LEU A 93 9.80 -7.90 -7.94
C LEU A 93 10.84 -6.88 -7.48
N TYR A 94 10.45 -5.61 -7.39
CA TYR A 94 11.32 -4.50 -7.02
C TYR A 94 11.49 -4.39 -5.50
N GLU A 95 12.74 -4.31 -5.03
CA GLU A 95 13.12 -4.18 -3.62
C GLU A 95 12.47 -5.22 -2.68
N LEU A 96 12.16 -6.43 -3.19
CA LEU A 96 11.45 -7.47 -2.44
C LEU A 96 12.09 -7.76 -1.07
N ASP A 97 13.41 -7.87 -1.05
CA ASP A 97 14.17 -8.17 0.16
C ASP A 97 14.08 -7.03 1.18
N THR A 98 14.15 -5.77 0.75
CA THR A 98 13.95 -4.58 1.59
C THR A 98 12.54 -4.53 2.19
N HIS A 99 11.53 -4.85 1.38
CA HIS A 99 10.14 -4.93 1.82
C HIS A 99 9.92 -6.07 2.83
N LEU A 100 10.51 -7.25 2.60
CA LEU A 100 10.44 -8.38 3.54
C LEU A 100 11.11 -8.06 4.88
N ASP A 101 12.25 -7.35 4.87
CA ASP A 101 12.93 -6.95 6.11
C ASP A 101 12.07 -5.97 6.93
N ARG A 102 11.40 -5.02 6.27
CA ARG A 102 10.43 -4.12 6.94
C ARG A 102 9.20 -4.86 7.43
N PHE A 103 8.69 -5.81 6.65
CA PHE A 103 7.55 -6.64 7.02
C PHE A 103 7.81 -7.44 8.30
N LEU A 104 8.97 -8.11 8.39
CA LEU A 104 9.35 -8.88 9.57
C LEU A 104 9.67 -7.99 10.78
N ARG A 105 10.24 -6.81 10.57
CA ARG A 105 10.37 -5.81 11.66
C ARG A 105 9.00 -5.37 12.18
N SER A 106 8.06 -5.05 11.28
CA SER A 106 6.69 -4.68 11.67
C SER A 106 6.01 -5.80 12.45
N ALA A 107 6.17 -7.06 12.01
CA ALA A 107 5.67 -8.24 12.71
C ALA A 107 6.24 -8.37 14.12
N SER A 108 7.56 -8.20 14.27
CA SER A 108 8.24 -8.23 15.57
C SER A 108 7.71 -7.16 16.52
N GLU A 109 7.56 -5.91 16.04
CA GLU A 109 6.98 -4.81 16.81
C GLU A 109 5.51 -5.07 17.19
N ALA A 110 4.75 -5.75 16.33
CA ALA A 110 3.39 -6.20 16.58
C ALA A 110 3.30 -7.46 17.48
N LYS A 111 4.44 -8.02 17.90
CA LYS A 111 4.53 -9.28 18.65
C LYS A 111 3.90 -10.47 17.92
N ILE A 112 4.01 -10.50 16.59
CA ILE A 112 3.57 -11.61 15.75
C ILE A 112 4.81 -12.40 15.31
N THR A 113 4.95 -13.64 15.78
CA THR A 113 5.99 -14.55 15.29
C THR A 113 5.61 -15.01 13.89
N SER A 114 6.55 -15.05 12.95
CA SER A 114 6.28 -15.58 11.61
C SER A 114 6.13 -17.11 11.65
N PRO A 115 5.14 -17.73 10.98
CA PRO A 115 5.03 -19.18 10.86
C PRO A 115 6.16 -19.80 10.00
N PHE A 116 6.85 -18.96 9.21
CA PHE A 116 7.88 -19.40 8.29
C PHE A 116 9.16 -18.57 8.43
N PRO A 117 10.34 -19.16 8.14
CA PRO A 117 11.57 -18.41 7.94
C PRO A 117 11.43 -17.39 6.80
N ARG A 118 12.23 -16.31 6.87
CA ARG A 118 12.29 -15.26 5.84
C ARG A 118 12.40 -15.80 4.41
N GLU A 119 13.31 -16.76 4.20
CA GLU A 119 13.55 -17.34 2.87
C GLU A 119 12.36 -18.16 2.36
N THR A 120 11.60 -18.78 3.26
CA THR A 120 10.37 -19.50 2.91
C THR A 120 9.27 -18.51 2.52
N LEU A 121 9.09 -17.40 3.25
CA LEU A 121 8.17 -16.32 2.86
C LEU A 121 8.53 -15.76 1.47
N ARG A 122 9.82 -15.47 1.26
CA ARG A 122 10.34 -15.01 -0.02
C ARG A 122 10.02 -15.98 -1.16
N SER A 123 10.26 -17.27 -0.94
CA SER A 123 9.97 -18.33 -1.91
C SER A 123 8.48 -18.45 -2.22
N ILE A 124 7.61 -18.38 -1.20
CA ILE A 124 6.15 -18.38 -1.36
C ILE A 124 5.71 -17.22 -2.26
N LEU A 125 6.18 -16.00 -1.99
CA LEU A 125 5.83 -14.81 -2.78
C LEU A 125 6.27 -14.94 -4.24
N ILE A 126 7.47 -15.45 -4.50
CA ILE A 126 7.99 -15.66 -5.86
C ILE A 126 7.18 -16.74 -6.59
N GLN A 127 6.90 -17.88 -5.95
CA GLN A 127 6.13 -18.98 -6.55
C GLN A 127 4.67 -18.57 -6.82
N MET A 128 4.04 -17.85 -5.89
CA MET A 128 2.70 -17.28 -6.09
C MET A 128 2.66 -16.32 -7.28
N THR A 129 3.67 -15.44 -7.38
CA THR A 129 3.78 -14.50 -8.51
C THR A 129 3.95 -15.26 -9.83
N ALA A 130 4.80 -16.29 -9.87
CA ALA A 130 5.00 -17.11 -11.06
C ALA A 130 3.72 -17.86 -11.47
N ALA A 131 2.99 -18.44 -10.51
CA ALA A 131 1.71 -19.13 -10.77
C ALA A 131 0.64 -18.22 -11.37
N SER A 132 0.66 -16.93 -11.00
CA SER A 132 -0.28 -15.93 -11.51
C SER A 132 -0.08 -15.58 -12.99
N LYS A 133 1.13 -15.80 -13.54
CA LYS A 133 1.59 -15.34 -14.87
C LYS A 133 1.53 -13.81 -15.07
N CYS A 134 1.16 -13.05 -14.04
CA CYS A 134 1.16 -11.60 -14.05
C CYS A 134 2.59 -11.10 -14.18
N GLN A 135 2.84 -10.10 -15.02
CA GLN A 135 4.17 -9.50 -15.20
C GLN A 135 4.25 -8.04 -14.74
N LYS A 136 3.10 -7.40 -14.55
CA LYS A 136 2.97 -6.01 -14.13
C LYS A 136 1.88 -5.90 -13.08
N GLY A 137 2.18 -5.25 -11.97
CA GLY A 137 1.24 -5.12 -10.87
C GLY A 137 1.95 -4.99 -9.54
N SER A 138 1.39 -5.61 -8.51
CA SER A 138 2.04 -5.70 -7.20
C SER A 138 1.73 -7.03 -6.52
N ILE A 139 2.56 -7.38 -5.55
CA ILE A 139 2.20 -8.39 -4.55
C ILE A 139 1.95 -7.70 -3.23
N ARG A 140 0.89 -8.12 -2.54
CA ARG A 140 0.58 -7.67 -1.18
C ARG A 140 0.45 -8.88 -0.28
N TYR A 141 0.96 -8.76 0.93
CA TYR A 141 1.01 -9.89 1.85
C TYR A 141 0.86 -9.44 3.29
N TRP A 142 0.27 -10.32 4.10
CA TRP A 142 -0.13 -10.06 5.47
C TRP A 142 0.39 -11.16 6.39
N LEU A 143 0.76 -10.76 7.60
CA LEU A 143 0.99 -11.66 8.71
C LEU A 143 0.06 -11.27 9.86
N THR A 144 -0.68 -12.24 10.37
CA THR A 144 -1.70 -12.04 11.41
C THR A 144 -1.35 -12.87 12.64
N ALA A 145 -1.92 -12.49 13.81
CA ALA A 145 -1.88 -13.36 14.99
C ALA A 145 -2.62 -14.70 14.78
N GLY A 146 -3.47 -14.77 13.75
CA GLY A 146 -4.15 -15.97 13.28
C GLY A 146 -5.58 -16.13 13.81
N PRO A 147 -6.29 -17.17 13.32
CA PRO A 147 -7.61 -17.55 13.82
C PRO A 147 -7.52 -18.03 15.28
N GLY A 148 -8.58 -17.83 16.05
CA GLY A 148 -8.63 -18.20 17.45
C GLY A 148 -9.98 -17.90 18.08
N ASP A 149 -9.98 -17.52 19.35
CA ASP A 149 -11.18 -17.00 19.99
C ASP A 149 -11.34 -15.48 19.74
N PHE A 150 -12.49 -14.93 20.14
CA PHE A 150 -12.77 -13.50 20.02
C PHE A 150 -12.27 -12.69 21.22
N LEU A 151 -11.32 -13.17 22.02
CA LEU A 151 -10.76 -12.40 23.13
C LEU A 151 -9.73 -11.38 22.63
N LEU A 152 -9.08 -10.67 23.55
CA LEU A 152 -7.98 -9.74 23.23
C LEU A 152 -6.62 -10.43 23.19
N SER A 153 -6.46 -11.54 23.93
CA SER A 153 -5.20 -12.26 24.00
C SER A 153 -5.03 -13.13 22.76
N SER A 154 -3.86 -13.06 22.12
CA SER A 154 -3.50 -13.98 21.04
C SER A 154 -3.08 -15.37 21.54
N GLU A 155 -3.11 -15.63 22.85
CA GLU A 155 -2.84 -16.97 23.41
C GLU A 155 -3.90 -18.00 23.00
N GLY A 156 -5.13 -17.55 22.69
CA GLY A 156 -6.19 -18.40 22.14
C GLY A 156 -6.01 -18.77 20.66
N CYS A 157 -5.06 -18.12 19.95
CA CYS A 157 -4.75 -18.43 18.57
C CYS A 157 -3.80 -19.64 18.51
N PRO A 158 -4.12 -20.73 17.78
CA PRO A 158 -3.22 -21.86 17.63
C PRO A 158 -1.88 -21.50 16.96
N GLY A 159 -1.87 -20.44 16.16
CA GLY A 159 -0.68 -19.89 15.55
C GLY A 159 -0.97 -18.77 14.54
N PRO A 160 0.06 -18.03 14.15
CA PRO A 160 -0.02 -16.92 13.20
C PRO A 160 -0.38 -17.40 11.79
N ALA A 161 -1.02 -16.54 10.99
CA ALA A 161 -1.36 -16.85 9.60
C ALA A 161 -0.67 -15.89 8.62
N PHE A 162 -0.23 -16.44 7.49
CA PHE A 162 0.38 -15.70 6.39
C PHE A 162 -0.51 -15.79 5.15
N TYR A 163 -0.84 -14.63 4.60
CA TYR A 163 -1.66 -14.49 3.40
C TYR A 163 -0.93 -13.64 2.36
N ALA A 164 -1.10 -13.94 1.08
CA ALA A 164 -0.56 -13.12 0.02
C ALA A 164 -1.48 -13.11 -1.20
N VAL A 165 -1.41 -12.03 -1.98
CA VAL A 165 -2.16 -11.85 -3.22
C VAL A 165 -1.27 -11.18 -4.27
N VAL A 166 -1.39 -11.64 -5.50
CA VAL A 166 -0.94 -10.90 -6.69
C VAL A 166 -2.08 -10.00 -7.14
N ILE A 167 -1.78 -8.74 -7.38
CA ILE A 167 -2.73 -7.74 -7.89
C ILE A 167 -2.25 -7.34 -9.28
N ASP A 168 -3.00 -7.74 -10.31
CA ASP A 168 -2.78 -7.34 -11.69
C ASP A 168 -3.27 -5.91 -11.90
N ASP A 169 -2.34 -5.03 -12.22
CA ASP A 169 -2.57 -3.61 -12.39
C ASP A 169 -1.50 -2.99 -13.30
N ASP A 170 -1.89 -1.99 -14.09
CA ASP A 170 -0.99 -1.33 -15.03
C ASP A 170 -0.51 0.01 -14.42
N TYR A 171 0.65 -0.03 -13.79
CA TYR A 171 1.26 1.15 -13.19
C TYR A 171 2.02 1.97 -14.23
N SER A 172 1.83 3.29 -14.19
CA SER A 172 2.57 4.26 -14.99
C SER A 172 3.03 5.45 -14.14
N GLN A 173 4.09 6.12 -14.56
CA GLN A 173 4.48 7.40 -13.95
C GLN A 173 3.34 8.41 -14.06
N CYS A 174 3.00 9.07 -12.95
CA CYS A 174 2.13 10.24 -12.97
C CYS A 174 2.99 11.49 -13.19
N LYS A 175 2.63 12.30 -14.19
CA LYS A 175 3.29 13.59 -14.48
C LYS A 175 2.37 14.78 -14.21
N GLU A 176 1.12 14.53 -13.83
CA GLU A 176 0.13 15.55 -13.52
C GLU A 176 0.18 15.88 -12.02
N GLY A 177 0.01 17.17 -11.69
CA GLY A 177 -0.02 17.66 -10.33
C GLY A 177 -1.35 17.41 -9.65
N VAL A 178 -1.31 17.14 -8.34
CA VAL A 178 -2.51 16.98 -7.52
C VAL A 178 -2.65 18.04 -6.44
N LYS A 179 -3.88 18.20 -5.97
CA LYS A 179 -4.24 19.02 -4.82
C LYS A 179 -4.22 18.18 -3.55
N VAL A 180 -3.78 18.77 -2.45
CA VAL A 180 -3.79 18.13 -1.13
C VAL A 180 -4.37 19.04 -0.06
N ILE A 181 -4.77 18.44 1.05
CA ILE A 181 -5.23 19.16 2.24
C ILE A 181 -4.43 18.77 3.48
N THR A 182 -4.43 19.61 4.49
CA THR A 182 -4.04 19.22 5.85
C THR A 182 -5.17 18.39 6.47
N SER A 183 -4.87 17.18 6.94
CA SER A 183 -5.91 16.35 7.56
C SER A 183 -6.28 16.85 8.95
N THR A 184 -7.58 16.83 9.26
CA THR A 184 -8.08 17.01 10.64
C THR A 184 -8.23 15.71 11.40
N VAL A 185 -8.17 14.56 10.70
CA VAL A 185 -8.14 13.24 11.32
C VAL A 185 -6.83 13.07 12.08
N PRO A 186 -6.83 12.68 13.36
CA PRO A 186 -5.60 12.49 14.12
C PRO A 186 -4.68 11.43 13.48
N MET A 187 -3.39 11.74 13.39
CA MET A 187 -2.40 10.76 12.95
C MET A 187 -2.25 9.64 13.98
N LYS A 188 -1.73 8.49 13.53
CA LYS A 188 -1.43 7.37 14.43
C LYS A 188 -0.31 7.76 15.41
N PRO A 189 -0.36 7.30 16.67
CA PRO A 189 0.79 7.39 17.56
C PRO A 189 2.03 6.72 16.92
N PRO A 190 3.27 7.20 17.19
CA PRO A 190 4.47 6.72 16.52
C PRO A 190 4.61 5.20 16.45
N LEU A 191 4.29 4.48 17.54
CA LEU A 191 4.30 3.02 17.59
C LEU A 191 3.50 2.34 16.46
N PHE A 192 2.33 2.91 16.11
CA PHE A 192 1.48 2.39 15.03
C PHE A 192 1.76 3.06 13.68
N ALA A 193 2.49 4.16 13.64
CA ALA A 193 2.84 4.87 12.42
C ALA A 193 4.11 4.27 11.77
N THR A 194 5.12 3.92 12.57
CA THR A 194 6.39 3.35 12.08
C THR A 194 6.25 1.89 11.63
N MET A 195 5.24 1.19 12.15
CA MET A 195 4.88 -0.18 11.80
C MET A 195 3.88 -0.22 10.65
N LYS A 196 4.13 -1.01 9.60
CA LYS A 196 3.15 -1.19 8.52
C LYS A 196 2.08 -2.22 8.92
N ASN A 197 1.04 -1.75 9.61
CA ASN A 197 -0.02 -2.56 10.20
C ASN A 197 -1.39 -2.38 9.54
N VAL A 198 -2.38 -3.23 9.85
CA VAL A 198 -3.71 -3.18 9.22
C VAL A 198 -4.69 -2.16 9.83
N ASN A 199 -4.30 -1.41 10.87
CA ASN A 199 -5.18 -0.42 11.52
C ASN A 199 -5.27 0.85 10.67
N TYR A 200 -5.94 0.76 9.53
CA TYR A 200 -5.97 1.79 8.47
C TYR A 200 -7.20 2.70 8.51
N LEU A 201 -8.07 2.57 9.51
CA LEU A 201 -9.24 3.45 9.64
C LEU A 201 -8.87 4.95 9.64
N PRO A 202 -7.82 5.41 10.37
CA PRO A 202 -7.39 6.81 10.26
C PRO A 202 -6.98 7.21 8.83
N ASN A 203 -6.29 6.32 8.10
CA ASN A 203 -5.88 6.54 6.72
C ASN A 203 -7.09 6.65 5.78
N VAL A 204 -8.09 5.79 5.97
CA VAL A 204 -9.35 5.84 5.21
C VAL A 204 -10.10 7.14 5.47
N LEU A 205 -10.30 7.51 6.74
CA LEU A 205 -11.00 8.75 7.10
C LEU A 205 -10.28 9.99 6.56
N SER A 206 -8.94 9.99 6.61
CA SER A 206 -8.13 11.08 6.11
C SER A 206 -8.18 11.19 4.57
N LYS A 207 -8.29 10.07 3.86
CA LYS A 207 -8.51 10.03 2.41
C LYS A 207 -9.91 10.54 2.04
N MET A 208 -10.95 10.10 2.76
CA MET A 208 -12.32 10.56 2.56
C MET A 208 -12.44 12.07 2.79
N GLU A 209 -11.80 12.59 3.83
CA GLU A 209 -11.75 14.04 4.10
C GLU A 209 -11.17 14.84 2.92
N ALA A 210 -10.13 14.31 2.27
CA ALA A 210 -9.55 14.94 1.08
C ALA A 210 -10.51 14.89 -0.12
N GLU A 211 -11.16 13.75 -0.35
CA GLU A 211 -12.13 13.56 -1.44
C GLU A 211 -13.33 14.51 -1.29
N ASP A 212 -13.85 14.67 -0.07
CA ASP A 212 -14.94 15.60 0.24
C ASP A 212 -14.58 17.06 -0.07
N LYS A 213 -13.29 17.40 -0.01
CA LYS A 213 -12.76 18.74 -0.36
C LYS A 213 -12.24 18.82 -1.81
N GLY A 214 -12.46 17.79 -2.63
CA GLY A 214 -12.01 17.76 -4.02
C GLY A 214 -10.48 17.64 -4.19
N ALA A 215 -9.77 17.21 -3.15
CA ALA A 215 -8.34 16.97 -3.17
C ALA A 215 -8.02 15.48 -3.41
N PHE A 216 -6.82 15.20 -3.90
CA PHE A 216 -6.39 13.82 -4.16
C PHE A 216 -6.15 13.05 -2.87
N ALA A 217 -5.48 13.65 -1.91
CA ALA A 217 -5.18 13.07 -0.60
C ALA A 217 -4.86 14.17 0.41
N SER A 218 -4.63 13.77 1.65
CA SER A 218 -4.28 14.65 2.75
C SER A 218 -2.80 14.50 3.15
N ILE A 219 -2.32 15.41 3.98
CA ILE A 219 -1.04 15.33 4.67
C ILE A 219 -1.32 15.48 6.16
N TRP A 220 -0.76 14.58 6.97
CA TRP A 220 -0.77 14.74 8.43
C TRP A 220 0.32 15.69 8.90
N VAL A 221 -0.03 16.46 9.90
CA VAL A 221 0.86 17.33 10.65
C VAL A 221 0.71 16.95 12.12
N ASP A 222 1.84 16.78 12.82
CA ASP A 222 1.82 16.42 14.22
C ASP A 222 1.40 17.59 15.11
N GLU A 223 1.14 17.31 16.39
CA GLU A 223 0.68 18.31 17.36
C GLU A 223 1.67 19.48 17.57
N ARG A 224 2.93 19.31 17.18
CA ARG A 224 3.98 20.34 17.25
C ARG A 224 4.09 21.15 15.95
N GLY A 225 3.27 20.86 14.93
CA GLY A 225 3.26 21.55 13.65
C GLY A 225 4.28 21.03 12.63
N TYR A 226 4.83 19.82 12.85
CA TYR A 226 5.76 19.18 11.91
C TYR A 226 5.06 18.22 10.97
N ILE A 227 5.54 18.16 9.74
CA ILE A 227 5.03 17.27 8.72
C ILE A 227 5.28 15.82 9.11
N ALA A 228 4.25 14.99 8.94
CA ALA A 228 4.33 13.55 9.05
C ALA A 228 4.31 12.92 7.63
N GLU A 229 3.20 12.30 7.23
CA GLU A 229 3.04 11.58 5.97
C GLU A 229 1.62 11.73 5.42
N GLY A 230 1.37 11.24 4.21
CA GLY A 230 0.01 11.10 3.67
C GLY A 230 -0.62 9.74 4.04
N PRO A 231 -1.89 9.50 3.69
CA PRO A 231 -2.62 8.29 4.07
C PRO A 231 -1.95 6.97 3.67
N ASN A 232 -1.19 6.92 2.58
CA ASN A 232 -0.55 5.67 2.11
C ASN A 232 0.87 5.89 1.57
N VAL A 233 1.45 7.07 1.83
CA VAL A 233 2.61 7.60 1.09
C VAL A 233 3.42 8.54 1.97
N ASN A 234 4.74 8.55 1.80
CA ASN A 234 5.57 9.61 2.37
C ASN A 234 5.43 10.90 1.55
N VAL A 235 5.94 12.01 2.08
CA VAL A 235 5.98 13.31 1.41
C VAL A 235 7.43 13.80 1.32
N ALA A 236 7.74 14.53 0.24
CA ALA A 236 9.03 15.14 0.01
C ALA A 236 8.89 16.55 -0.56
N PHE A 237 9.90 17.38 -0.28
CA PHE A 237 9.90 18.81 -0.56
C PHE A 237 11.20 19.21 -1.25
N ILE A 238 11.13 20.13 -2.20
CA ILE A 238 12.28 20.81 -2.77
C ILE A 238 12.28 22.24 -2.24
N SER A 239 13.32 22.61 -1.49
CA SER A 239 13.47 23.98 -1.02
C SER A 239 13.75 24.94 -2.19
N LYS A 240 13.52 26.24 -1.98
CA LYS A 240 13.91 27.29 -2.94
C LYS A 240 15.43 27.30 -3.24
N CYS A 241 16.23 26.71 -2.36
CA CYS A 241 17.67 26.51 -2.53
C CYS A 241 18.03 25.19 -3.24
N LYS A 242 17.04 24.51 -3.84
CA LYS A 242 17.18 23.21 -4.54
C LYS A 242 17.68 22.08 -3.64
N GLU A 243 17.23 22.04 -2.40
CA GLU A 243 17.56 20.97 -1.45
C GLU A 243 16.37 20.03 -1.32
N LEU A 244 16.59 18.72 -1.49
CA LEU A 244 15.55 17.70 -1.27
C LEU A 244 15.44 17.41 0.23
N LEU A 245 14.24 17.55 0.78
CA LEU A 245 13.93 17.39 2.20
C LEU A 245 12.79 16.38 2.36
N LEU A 246 12.99 15.40 3.24
CA LEU A 246 11.94 14.47 3.67
C LEU A 246 11.78 14.54 5.20
N PRO A 247 10.57 14.35 5.74
CA PRO A 247 10.40 14.18 7.18
C PRO A 247 11.20 12.99 7.72
N SER A 248 11.72 13.10 8.95
CA SER A 248 12.38 11.98 9.63
C SER A 248 11.42 10.82 9.87
N PHE A 249 11.93 9.59 9.77
CA PHE A 249 11.12 8.36 9.90
C PHE A 249 10.83 7.92 11.34
N ASP A 250 11.10 8.76 12.34
CA ASP A 250 10.92 8.41 13.76
C ASP A 250 9.44 8.33 14.17
N LYS A 251 8.56 9.00 13.43
CA LYS A 251 7.12 9.12 13.73
C LYS A 251 6.21 8.67 12.59
N ILE A 252 6.78 8.21 11.49
CA ILE A 252 6.07 7.86 10.25
C ILE A 252 6.65 6.59 9.66
N LEU A 253 5.99 6.03 8.66
CA LEU A 253 6.49 4.82 8.03
C LEU A 253 7.83 5.11 7.34
N SER A 254 8.84 4.31 7.67
CA SER A 254 10.07 4.23 6.89
C SER A 254 9.79 3.58 5.52
N GLY A 255 9.30 4.39 4.57
CA GLY A 255 8.98 3.95 3.21
C GLY A 255 10.20 3.38 2.48
N CYS A 256 10.08 2.18 1.89
CA CYS A 256 11.14 1.62 1.04
C CYS A 256 11.43 2.57 -0.13
N THR A 257 10.38 3.02 -0.82
CA THR A 257 10.47 3.99 -1.93
C THR A 257 11.10 5.32 -1.50
N ALA A 258 10.76 5.86 -0.32
CA ALA A 258 11.37 7.08 0.21
C ALA A 258 12.86 6.89 0.54
N LYS A 259 13.23 5.77 1.15
CA LYS A 259 14.63 5.41 1.40
C LYS A 259 15.42 5.25 0.11
N ARG A 260 14.81 4.63 -0.89
CA ARG A 260 15.42 4.43 -2.19
C ARG A 260 15.61 5.75 -2.94
N LEU A 261 14.62 6.64 -2.88
CA LEU A 261 14.72 8.01 -3.39
C LEU A 261 15.89 8.75 -2.73
N LEU A 262 16.02 8.71 -1.41
CA LEU A 262 17.14 9.31 -0.67
C LEU A 262 18.50 8.74 -1.09
N ALA A 263 18.57 7.45 -1.41
CA ALA A 263 19.80 6.81 -1.89
C ALA A 263 20.14 7.17 -3.35
N LEU A 264 19.14 7.45 -4.19
CA LEU A 264 19.32 7.78 -5.61
C LEU A 264 19.54 9.28 -5.85
N ALA A 265 18.86 10.15 -5.09
CA ALA A 265 18.88 11.60 -5.26
C ALA A 265 20.27 12.26 -5.25
N PRO A 266 21.32 11.75 -4.55
CA PRO A 266 22.69 12.26 -4.68
C PRO A 266 23.21 12.30 -6.12
N LYS A 267 22.74 11.43 -7.02
CA LYS A 267 23.06 11.50 -8.46
C LYS A 267 22.61 12.80 -9.12
N LEU A 268 21.52 13.42 -8.63
CA LEU A 268 21.08 14.73 -9.11
C LEU A 268 21.90 15.87 -8.50
N VAL A 269 22.50 15.66 -7.33
CA VAL A 269 23.47 16.61 -6.75
C VAL A 269 24.75 16.62 -7.57
N GLU A 270 25.26 15.45 -7.95
CA GLU A 270 26.44 15.32 -8.84
C GLU A 270 26.22 15.99 -10.21
N LYS A 271 24.98 15.93 -10.73
CA LYS A 271 24.57 16.62 -11.96
C LYS A 271 24.34 18.13 -11.79
N GLY A 272 24.46 18.67 -10.58
CA GLY A 272 24.21 20.08 -10.26
C GLY A 272 22.74 20.51 -10.33
N LEU A 273 21.81 19.55 -10.37
CA LEU A 273 20.37 19.82 -10.38
C LEU A 273 19.84 20.04 -8.95
N LEU A 274 20.30 19.22 -8.00
CA LEU A 274 20.08 19.42 -6.56
C LEU A 274 21.32 19.97 -5.88
N LYS A 275 21.14 20.66 -4.77
CA LYS A 275 22.22 21.16 -3.92
C LYS A 275 22.57 20.19 -2.79
N SER A 276 21.56 19.57 -2.17
CA SER A 276 21.74 18.56 -1.13
C SER A 276 20.47 17.70 -0.96
N VAL A 277 20.61 16.60 -0.21
CA VAL A 277 19.53 15.66 0.12
C VAL A 277 19.57 15.43 1.62
N ASN A 278 18.49 15.73 2.34
CA ASN A 278 18.43 15.62 3.79
C ASN A 278 17.09 15.04 4.28
N THR A 279 17.13 14.53 5.51
CA THR A 279 15.93 14.21 6.30
C THR A 279 15.92 15.06 7.56
N GLY A 280 14.75 15.49 8.04
CA GLY A 280 14.66 16.27 9.28
C GLY A 280 13.24 16.54 9.75
N GLU A 281 13.13 17.31 10.83
CA GLU A 281 11.86 17.91 11.24
C GLU A 281 11.56 19.09 10.28
N ILE A 282 10.40 19.05 9.60
CA ILE A 282 9.97 20.08 8.65
C ILE A 282 8.66 20.67 9.17
N THR A 283 8.59 21.97 9.39
CA THR A 283 7.33 22.62 9.82
C THR A 283 6.37 22.76 8.66
N ILE A 284 5.06 22.83 8.94
CA ILE A 284 4.05 23.10 7.91
C ILE A 284 4.33 24.37 7.10
N ASN A 285 4.87 25.41 7.74
CA ASN A 285 5.18 26.67 7.07
C ASN A 285 6.35 26.51 6.10
N GLU A 286 7.43 25.84 6.49
CA GLU A 286 8.55 25.53 5.60
C GLU A 286 8.12 24.64 4.43
N ALA A 287 7.25 23.66 4.72
CA ALA A 287 6.71 22.75 3.73
C ALA A 287 5.87 23.49 2.67
N LYS A 288 4.97 24.38 3.10
CA LYS A 288 4.16 25.21 2.19
C LYS A 288 4.96 26.29 1.46
N ASP A 289 6.10 26.73 2.00
CA ASP A 289 7.02 27.68 1.34
C ASP A 289 8.00 27.00 0.35
N SER A 290 7.94 25.67 0.21
CA SER A 290 8.80 24.93 -0.71
C SER A 290 8.57 25.31 -2.18
N ALA A 291 9.60 25.12 -3.00
CA ALA A 291 9.51 25.37 -4.43
C ALA A 291 8.73 24.28 -5.16
N GLU A 292 8.87 23.02 -4.71
CA GLU A 292 8.15 21.88 -5.28
C GLU A 292 7.82 20.87 -4.18
N MET A 293 6.73 20.12 -4.37
CA MET A 293 6.26 19.08 -3.45
C MET A 293 5.85 17.83 -4.18
N MET A 294 5.98 16.68 -3.50
CA MET A 294 5.54 15.40 -4.04
C MET A 294 5.18 14.39 -2.95
N TYR A 295 4.28 13.47 -3.27
CA TYR A 295 4.19 12.21 -2.55
C TYR A 295 5.21 11.21 -3.09
N VAL A 296 5.64 10.31 -2.22
CA VAL A 296 6.60 9.24 -2.51
C VAL A 296 6.04 7.91 -1.98
N GLY A 297 5.78 6.92 -2.85
CA GLY A 297 5.25 5.62 -2.43
C GLY A 297 5.27 4.55 -3.50
N SER A 298 5.08 3.29 -3.16
CA SER A 298 5.36 2.19 -4.10
C SER A 298 4.44 2.13 -5.33
N GLY A 299 3.12 2.33 -5.15
CA GLY A 299 2.15 2.29 -6.26
C GLY A 299 2.13 3.58 -7.10
N LEU A 300 2.54 4.71 -6.51
CA LEU A 300 2.72 6.00 -7.19
C LEU A 300 4.10 6.52 -6.78
N PRO A 301 5.19 6.07 -7.46
CA PRO A 301 6.58 6.31 -7.07
C PRO A 301 6.87 7.76 -6.69
N ILE A 302 6.48 8.68 -7.58
CA ILE A 302 6.44 10.11 -7.33
C ILE A 302 5.11 10.63 -7.89
N LEU A 303 4.36 11.37 -7.05
CA LEU A 303 3.16 12.08 -7.46
C LEU A 303 3.33 13.57 -7.14
N PRO A 304 3.46 14.45 -8.14
CA PRO A 304 3.65 15.88 -7.91
C PRO A 304 2.46 16.51 -7.18
N ILE A 305 2.73 17.42 -6.25
CA ILE A 305 1.73 18.21 -5.53
C ILE A 305 1.91 19.67 -5.92
N THR A 306 0.84 20.28 -6.44
CA THR A 306 0.86 21.67 -6.95
C THR A 306 0.05 22.64 -6.12
N GLU A 307 -0.80 22.13 -5.22
CA GLU A 307 -1.66 22.95 -4.36
C GLU A 307 -1.88 22.27 -3.01
N TRP A 308 -1.81 23.03 -1.92
CA TRP A 308 -2.07 22.57 -0.55
C TRP A 308 -2.97 23.56 0.19
N ASP A 309 -4.14 23.09 0.64
CA ASP A 309 -5.16 23.89 1.35
C ASP A 309 -5.54 25.15 0.56
N ASP A 310 -5.84 24.97 -0.73
CA ASP A 310 -6.19 26.04 -1.67
C ASP A 310 -5.09 27.08 -1.93
N HIS A 311 -3.84 26.80 -1.52
CA HIS A 311 -2.68 27.64 -1.81
C HIS A 311 -1.73 26.93 -2.78
N PRO A 312 -1.22 27.61 -3.82
CA PRO A 312 -0.27 27.01 -4.75
C PRO A 312 1.05 26.69 -4.05
N ILE A 313 1.67 25.58 -4.44
CA ILE A 313 3.06 25.28 -4.11
C ILE A 313 3.94 25.86 -5.22
N GLY A 314 4.95 26.66 -4.84
CA GLY A 314 5.78 27.36 -5.82
C GLY A 314 4.94 28.29 -6.72
N ASP A 315 4.94 28.01 -8.02
CA ASP A 315 4.14 28.71 -9.03
C ASP A 315 2.81 27.98 -9.39
N GLY A 316 2.48 26.92 -8.66
CA GLY A 316 1.30 26.08 -8.90
C GLY A 316 1.45 25.12 -10.08
N GLN A 317 2.65 24.97 -10.65
CA GLN A 317 2.95 24.02 -11.72
C GLN A 317 3.80 22.85 -11.21
N VAL A 318 3.80 21.76 -11.98
CA VAL A 318 4.68 20.62 -11.69
C VAL A 318 6.12 21.03 -11.96
N GLY A 319 6.97 20.95 -10.93
CA GLY A 319 8.35 21.37 -11.02
C GLY A 319 9.29 20.36 -11.70
N GLU A 320 10.38 20.88 -12.27
CA GLU A 320 11.35 20.09 -13.05
C GLU A 320 12.14 19.11 -12.18
N LEU A 321 12.44 19.46 -10.92
CA LEU A 321 13.21 18.58 -10.03
C LEU A 321 12.38 17.39 -9.56
N THR A 322 11.08 17.59 -9.35
CA THR A 322 10.11 16.54 -9.07
C THR A 322 10.03 15.54 -10.23
N LEU A 323 9.98 16.04 -11.47
CA LEU A 323 10.00 15.17 -12.66
C LEU A 323 11.34 14.44 -12.82
N ALA A 324 12.46 15.12 -12.58
CA ALA A 324 13.78 14.48 -12.62
C ALA A 324 13.94 13.38 -11.56
N LEU A 325 13.38 13.57 -10.37
CA LEU A 325 13.32 12.54 -9.31
C LEU A 325 12.38 11.39 -9.71
N SER A 326 11.24 11.70 -10.32
CA SER A 326 10.28 10.70 -10.85
C SER A 326 10.93 9.81 -11.91
N ASP A 327 11.62 10.41 -12.88
CA ASP A 327 12.32 9.68 -13.93
C ASP A 327 13.47 8.84 -13.35
N LEU A 328 14.25 9.41 -12.43
CA LEU A 328 15.35 8.70 -11.77
C LEU A 328 14.88 7.45 -11.00
N LEU A 329 13.80 7.57 -10.24
CA LEU A 329 13.25 6.46 -9.47
C LEU A 329 12.59 5.42 -10.40
N TRP A 330 11.88 5.86 -11.43
CA TRP A 330 11.25 4.98 -12.41
C TRP A 330 12.27 4.15 -13.20
N GLU A 331 13.36 4.78 -13.64
CA GLU A 331 14.48 4.08 -14.28
C GLU A 331 15.09 3.02 -13.35
N ASP A 332 15.23 3.32 -12.06
CA ASP A 332 15.70 2.36 -11.07
C ASP A 332 14.70 1.20 -10.84
N MET A 333 13.40 1.47 -10.87
CA MET A 333 12.37 0.43 -10.79
C MET A 333 12.38 -0.51 -12.01
N ILE A 334 12.65 0.03 -13.21
CA ILE A 334 12.69 -0.75 -14.46
C ILE A 334 14.03 -1.46 -14.67
N ALA A 335 15.16 -0.88 -14.24
CA ALA A 335 16.49 -1.35 -14.62
C ALA A 335 17.41 -1.65 -13.43
N GLY A 336 17.04 -1.24 -12.21
CA GLY A 336 17.91 -1.28 -11.02
C GLY A 336 18.34 -2.69 -10.58
N PRO A 337 19.41 -2.79 -9.78
CA PRO A 337 20.02 -4.06 -9.40
C PRO A 337 19.26 -4.83 -8.31
N GLU A 338 18.41 -4.16 -7.53
CA GLU A 338 17.70 -4.73 -6.37
C GLU A 338 16.36 -5.39 -6.75
N ARG A 339 16.36 -6.11 -7.87
CA ARG A 339 15.18 -6.73 -8.47
C ARG A 339 15.29 -8.24 -8.46
N VAL A 340 14.20 -8.91 -8.09
CA VAL A 340 14.11 -10.37 -8.08
C VAL A 340 13.35 -10.86 -9.30
N ARG A 341 14.01 -11.63 -10.19
CA ARG A 341 13.36 -12.22 -11.35
C ARG A 341 12.37 -13.31 -10.93
N VAL A 342 11.15 -13.26 -11.46
CA VAL A 342 10.14 -14.30 -11.25
C VAL A 342 10.32 -15.43 -12.28
N PRO A 343 10.44 -16.71 -11.86
CA PRO A 343 10.71 -17.84 -12.76
C PRO A 343 9.41 -18.43 -13.35
N TYR A 344 8.76 -17.71 -14.27
CA TYR A 344 7.48 -18.14 -14.87
C TYR A 344 7.51 -19.53 -15.54
N GLU A 345 8.65 -19.93 -16.11
CA GLU A 345 8.79 -21.17 -16.87
C GLU A 345 8.76 -22.43 -16.00
N GLN A 346 9.05 -22.31 -14.70
CA GLN A 346 9.21 -23.46 -13.80
C GLN A 346 7.90 -23.94 -13.16
N VAL A 347 6.83 -23.14 -13.24
CA VAL A 347 5.54 -23.44 -12.57
C VAL A 347 4.58 -24.26 -13.44
N CYS A 348 4.84 -24.37 -14.74
CA CYS A 348 4.01 -25.16 -15.66
C CYS A 348 4.22 -26.69 -15.57
N ALA A 349 5.01 -27.19 -14.61
CA ALA A 349 5.48 -28.58 -14.58
C ALA A 349 5.00 -29.42 -13.38
N ALA A 350 3.99 -28.98 -12.61
CA ALA A 350 3.45 -29.73 -11.47
C ALA A 350 1.96 -30.03 -11.63
#